data_AF-A0A8T3ASI4-F1
#
_entry.id   AF-A0A8T3ASI4-F1
#
_cell.length_a   1.000
_cell.length_b   1.000
_cell.length_c   1.000
_cell.angle_alpha   90.00
_cell.angle_beta   90.00
_cell.angle_gamma   90.00
#
_symmetry.space_group_name_H-M   'P 1'
#
loop_
_entity.id
_entity.type
_entity.pdbx_description
1 polymer ?
#
loop_
_entity_poly.entity_id
_entity_poly.type
_entity_poly.pdbx_seq_one_letter_code
_entity_poly.pdbx_strand_id
1 'polypeptide(L)'
;MGKGRSHGWSVFDTIKAFPSSPEALMAEIDAAIAAVEYGHATALLSSSSSSPFPPFAAETNNAVSSAFGPRGSSHDARLAEESYRAACSALATGRPDAALRSIRVALASCPPDKTSAVAKLRSLSSIASSQLQKQNQQHQQHSPLL
;
A
#
# COMPACT_ATOMS: atom_id res chain seq x y z
N MET A 1 10.04 27.37 -49.77
CA MET A 1 9.52 26.14 -49.12
C MET A 1 10.64 25.51 -48.29
N GLY A 2 10.45 25.35 -46.96
CA GLY A 2 11.34 24.57 -46.09
C GLY A 2 10.48 23.69 -45.18
N LYS A 3 10.42 22.39 -45.48
CA LYS A 3 9.58 21.40 -44.78
C LYS A 3 10.09 21.18 -43.35
N GLY A 4 9.20 21.30 -42.37
CA GLY A 4 9.47 21.02 -40.97
C GLY A 4 9.87 19.57 -40.73
N ARG A 5 10.97 19.37 -39.98
CA ARG A 5 11.35 18.07 -39.42
C ARG A 5 10.37 17.70 -38.32
N SER A 6 9.36 16.92 -38.66
CA SER A 6 8.54 16.19 -37.69
C SER A 6 9.46 15.27 -36.88
N HIS A 7 9.65 15.58 -35.60
CA HIS A 7 10.32 14.69 -34.64
C HIS A 7 9.31 13.60 -34.28
N GLY A 8 9.22 12.58 -35.13
CA GLY A 8 8.41 11.40 -34.85
C GLY A 8 9.12 10.56 -33.81
N TRP A 9 8.52 10.39 -32.63
CA TRP A 9 8.86 9.30 -31.74
C TRP A 9 8.49 7.99 -32.43
N SER A 10 9.47 7.16 -32.75
CA SER A 10 9.23 5.81 -33.25
C SER A 10 9.18 4.85 -32.06
N VAL A 11 8.20 3.94 -32.02
CA VAL A 11 8.16 2.83 -31.05
C VAL A 11 9.43 1.97 -31.14
N PHE A 12 10.04 1.95 -32.32
CA PHE A 12 11.29 1.22 -32.57
C PHE A 12 12.53 1.93 -32.02
N ASP A 13 12.46 3.22 -31.65
CA ASP A 13 13.60 3.93 -31.04
C ASP A 13 13.95 3.36 -29.65
N THR A 14 13.04 2.60 -29.04
CA THR A 14 13.29 1.89 -27.77
C THR A 14 14.02 0.55 -27.98
N ILE A 15 13.96 -0.04 -29.18
CA ILE A 15 14.62 -1.32 -29.46
C ILE A 15 16.03 -1.04 -29.96
N LYS A 16 16.96 -0.85 -29.02
CA LYS A 16 18.32 -0.40 -29.34
C LYS A 16 19.20 -1.48 -29.98
N ALA A 17 18.88 -2.76 -29.76
CA ALA A 17 19.38 -3.93 -30.49
C ALA A 17 18.66 -5.18 -29.97
N PHE A 18 18.62 -6.24 -30.78
CA PHE A 18 18.27 -7.57 -30.27
C PHE A 18 19.50 -8.19 -29.58
N PRO A 19 19.32 -8.89 -28.44
CA PRO A 19 20.42 -9.56 -27.77
C PRO A 19 21.07 -10.58 -28.72
N SER A 20 22.40 -10.61 -28.75
CA SER A 20 23.18 -11.44 -29.68
C SER A 20 23.13 -12.94 -29.34
N SER A 21 22.74 -13.29 -28.11
CA SER A 21 22.53 -14.67 -27.65
C SER A 21 21.50 -14.73 -26.50
N PRO A 22 20.93 -15.92 -26.22
CA PRO A 22 20.08 -16.13 -25.04
C PRO A 22 20.78 -15.79 -23.72
N GLU A 23 22.06 -16.13 -23.59
CA GLU A 23 22.89 -15.78 -22.42
C GLU A 23 23.02 -14.27 -22.23
N ALA A 24 23.17 -13.51 -23.32
CA ALA A 24 23.25 -12.05 -23.25
C ALA A 24 21.92 -11.44 -22.78
N LEU A 25 20.79 -11.99 -23.23
CA LEU A 25 19.45 -11.58 -22.78
C LEU A 25 19.27 -11.86 -21.28
N MET A 26 19.66 -13.04 -20.81
CA MET A 26 19.59 -13.37 -19.38
C MET A 26 20.44 -12.42 -18.55
N ALA A 27 21.69 -12.15 -18.97
CA ALA A 27 22.57 -11.22 -18.28
C ALA A 27 22.01 -9.78 -18.27
N GLU A 28 21.33 -9.35 -19.33
CA GLU A 28 20.65 -8.05 -19.38
C GLU A 28 19.47 -7.98 -18.40
N ILE A 29 18.68 -9.06 -18.31
CA ILE A 29 17.59 -9.18 -17.33
C ILE A 29 18.15 -9.13 -15.90
N ASP A 30 19.18 -9.92 -15.59
CA ASP A 30 19.81 -9.96 -14.27
C ASP A 30 20.40 -8.59 -13.90
N ALA A 31 21.07 -7.92 -14.86
CA ALA A 31 21.61 -6.59 -14.67
C ALA A 31 20.51 -5.54 -14.43
N ALA A 32 19.40 -5.62 -15.17
CA ALA A 32 18.27 -4.71 -14.99
C ALA A 32 17.59 -4.88 -13.63
N ILE A 33 17.40 -6.13 -13.18
CA ILE A 33 16.87 -6.43 -11.85
C ILE A 33 17.80 -5.88 -10.77
N ALA A 34 19.10 -6.20 -10.86
CA ALA A 34 20.10 -5.73 -9.91
C ALA A 34 20.18 -4.19 -9.84
N ALA A 35 20.07 -3.50 -10.99
CA ALA A 35 20.07 -2.04 -11.03
C ALA A 35 18.85 -1.44 -10.32
N VAL A 36 17.66 -2.01 -10.50
CA VAL A 36 16.43 -1.56 -9.81
C VAL A 36 16.53 -1.79 -8.31
N GLU A 37 16.99 -2.97 -7.89
CA GLU A 37 17.16 -3.31 -6.48
C GLU A 37 18.22 -2.43 -5.80
N TYR A 38 19.34 -2.19 -6.48
CA TYR A 38 20.39 -1.28 -6.00
C TYR A 38 19.87 0.15 -5.87
N GLY A 39 19.12 0.65 -6.86
CA GLY A 39 18.48 1.96 -6.79
C GLY A 39 17.51 2.08 -5.61
N HIS A 40 16.73 1.03 -5.36
CA HIS A 40 15.82 0.99 -4.22
C HIS A 40 16.57 0.96 -2.87
N ALA A 41 17.60 0.12 -2.74
CA ALA A 41 18.41 0.03 -1.53
C ALA A 41 19.17 1.34 -1.23
N THR A 42 19.75 1.97 -2.25
CA THR A 42 20.46 3.25 -2.11
C THR A 42 19.52 4.40 -1.73
N ALA A 43 18.28 4.42 -2.25
CA ALA A 43 17.28 5.41 -1.84
C ALA A 43 16.88 5.25 -0.36
N LEU A 44 16.72 4.02 0.13
CA LEU A 44 16.41 3.74 1.54
C LEU A 44 17.58 4.11 2.48
N LEU A 45 18.82 3.82 2.07
CA LEU A 45 20.02 4.22 2.82
C LEU A 45 20.22 5.73 2.83
N SER A 46 20.00 6.41 1.70
CA SER A 46 20.09 7.86 1.61
C SER A 46 19.01 8.54 2.46
N SER A 47 17.80 7.97 2.51
CA SER A 47 16.72 8.43 3.38
C SER A 47 17.08 8.26 4.86
N SER A 48 17.71 7.13 5.23
CA SER A 48 18.19 6.88 6.60
C SER A 48 19.40 7.74 6.99
N SER A 49 20.27 8.07 6.03
CA SER A 49 21.48 8.90 6.23
C SER A 49 21.16 10.40 6.35
N SER A 50 20.01 10.83 5.83
CA SER A 50 19.51 12.22 5.98
C SER A 50 18.85 12.52 7.33
N SER A 51 19.12 11.74 8.37
CA SER A 51 18.78 12.10 9.75
C SER A 51 19.82 13.13 10.25
N PRO A 52 19.45 14.41 10.49
CA PRO A 52 20.36 15.35 11.13
C PRO A 52 20.52 14.91 12.58
N PHE A 53 21.74 14.53 12.98
CA PHE A 53 22.08 14.39 14.39
C PHE A 53 21.83 15.74 15.10
N PRO A 54 20.98 15.82 16.13
CA PRO A 54 20.87 17.03 16.91
C PRO A 54 22.00 17.06 17.96
N PRO A 55 22.63 18.22 18.23
CA PRO A 55 23.35 18.38 19.48
C PRO A 55 22.30 18.46 20.60
N PHE A 56 22.46 17.58 21.58
CA PHE A 56 21.99 17.68 22.96
C PHE A 56 20.89 18.72 23.30
N ALA A 57 19.77 18.19 23.79
CA ALA A 57 18.73 18.80 24.63
C ALA A 57 17.42 19.30 23.97
N ALA A 58 16.33 18.93 24.66
CA ALA A 58 14.96 19.46 24.64
C ALA A 58 13.99 18.98 23.52
N GLU A 59 13.17 18.00 23.93
CA GLU A 59 11.70 17.92 23.83
C GLU A 59 10.91 18.76 22.79
N THR A 60 9.95 18.06 22.17
CA THR A 60 8.66 18.52 21.59
C THR A 60 8.50 18.66 20.06
N ASN A 61 7.56 17.84 19.54
CA ASN A 61 6.57 18.08 18.48
C ASN A 61 6.99 18.27 16.99
N ASN A 62 6.71 17.21 16.23
CA ASN A 62 6.17 17.12 14.86
C ASN A 62 5.89 18.42 14.06
N ALA A 63 6.52 18.56 12.89
CA ALA A 63 5.88 19.07 11.65
C ALA A 63 6.78 18.93 10.39
N VAL A 64 6.36 18.04 9.49
CA VAL A 64 6.32 18.11 8.02
C VAL A 64 7.17 19.15 7.25
N SER A 65 7.82 18.69 6.17
CA SER A 65 7.91 19.47 4.92
C SER A 65 7.83 18.54 3.72
N SER A 66 6.59 18.26 3.34
CA SER A 66 6.18 17.75 2.04
C SER A 66 6.11 18.93 1.07
N ALA A 67 6.73 18.82 -0.10
CA ALA A 67 6.68 19.85 -1.13
C ALA A 67 6.28 19.22 -2.48
N PHE A 68 4.97 19.21 -2.77
CA PHE A 68 4.33 19.97 -3.86
C PHE A 68 2.91 19.45 -4.16
N GLY A 69 1.90 20.29 -3.90
CA GLY A 69 0.56 20.21 -4.53
C GLY A 69 -0.64 20.04 -3.57
N PRO A 70 -1.69 20.88 -3.66
CA PRO A 70 -2.94 20.64 -2.94
C PRO A 70 -3.80 19.69 -3.76
N ARG A 71 -3.77 18.39 -3.45
CA ARG A 71 -4.81 17.42 -3.87
C ARG A 71 -5.08 16.45 -2.73
N GLY A 72 -6.38 16.25 -2.49
CA GLY A 72 -6.95 15.80 -1.22
C GLY A 72 -6.50 14.42 -0.73
N SER A 73 -6.71 14.20 0.56
CA SER A 73 -6.66 12.91 1.26
C SER A 73 -5.72 11.90 0.60
N SER A 74 -4.43 12.00 0.91
CA SER A 74 -3.44 11.00 0.50
C SER A 74 -3.86 9.65 1.09
N HIS A 75 -4.58 8.88 0.29
CA HIS A 75 -5.04 7.55 0.64
C HIS A 75 -3.83 6.62 0.68
N ASP A 76 -3.50 6.09 1.87
CA ASP A 76 -2.38 5.19 2.05
C ASP A 76 -2.80 3.75 1.75
N ALA A 77 -2.42 3.28 0.55
CA ALA A 77 -2.68 1.92 0.11
C ALA A 77 -2.01 0.86 1.00
N ARG A 78 -0.83 1.15 1.60
CA ARG A 78 -0.17 0.21 2.50
C ARG A 78 -0.94 0.10 3.82
N LEU A 79 -1.33 1.23 4.39
CA LEU A 79 -2.13 1.24 5.62
C LEU A 79 -3.48 0.52 5.43
N ALA A 80 -4.12 0.70 4.27
CA ALA A 80 -5.34 -0.02 3.92
C ALA A 80 -5.15 -1.54 3.88
N GLU A 81 -4.08 -2.02 3.23
CA GLU A 81 -3.77 -3.45 3.11
C GLU A 81 -3.38 -4.08 4.46
N GLU A 82 -2.59 -3.37 5.27
CA GLU A 82 -2.24 -3.83 6.62
C GLU A 82 -3.48 -3.93 7.51
N SER A 83 -4.35 -2.91 7.48
CA SER A 83 -5.62 -2.90 8.21
C SER A 83 -6.55 -4.01 7.75
N TYR A 84 -6.59 -4.30 6.44
CA TYR A 84 -7.33 -5.43 5.88
C TYR A 84 -6.78 -6.78 6.39
N ARG A 85 -5.47 -6.98 6.36
CA ARG A 85 -4.83 -8.20 6.87
C ARG A 85 -5.08 -8.40 8.36
N ALA A 86 -5.00 -7.32 9.15
CA ALA A 86 -5.32 -7.34 10.57
C ALA A 86 -6.80 -7.72 10.82
N ALA A 87 -7.73 -7.22 9.99
CA ALA A 87 -9.13 -7.62 10.06
C ALA A 87 -9.32 -9.12 9.77
N CYS A 88 -8.66 -9.66 8.75
CA CYS A 88 -8.70 -11.09 8.44
C CYS A 88 -8.17 -11.95 9.60
N SER A 89 -7.06 -11.55 10.22
CA SER A 89 -6.52 -12.23 11.41
C SER A 89 -7.48 -12.14 12.61
N ALA A 90 -8.10 -10.99 12.84
CA ALA A 90 -9.09 -10.81 13.91
C ALA A 90 -10.34 -11.69 13.69
N LEU A 91 -10.81 -11.85 12.46
CA LEU A 91 -11.91 -12.75 12.12
C LEU A 91 -11.52 -14.23 12.33
N ALA A 92 -10.33 -14.63 11.90
CA ALA A 92 -9.82 -15.99 12.10
C ALA A 92 -9.67 -16.33 13.59
N THR A 93 -9.34 -15.34 14.43
CA THR A 93 -9.24 -15.49 15.89
C THR A 93 -10.57 -15.33 16.62
N GLY A 94 -11.70 -15.20 15.91
CA GLY A 94 -13.04 -15.12 16.51
C GLY A 94 -13.33 -13.79 17.22
N ARG A 95 -12.63 -12.70 16.86
CA ARG A 95 -12.80 -11.36 17.43
C ARG A 95 -13.43 -10.40 16.40
N PRO A 96 -14.73 -10.52 16.10
CA PRO A 96 -15.39 -9.71 15.07
C PRO A 96 -15.38 -8.20 15.39
N ASP A 97 -15.40 -7.80 16.66
CA ASP A 97 -15.31 -6.38 17.06
C ASP A 97 -13.96 -5.74 16.68
N ALA A 98 -12.86 -6.46 16.93
CA ALA A 98 -11.54 -6.00 16.55
C ALA A 98 -11.42 -5.90 15.02
N ALA A 99 -12.00 -6.86 14.29
CA ALA A 99 -12.05 -6.81 12.83
C ALA A 99 -12.82 -5.58 12.31
N LEU A 100 -13.98 -5.25 12.89
CA LEU A 100 -14.77 -4.08 12.49
C LEU A 100 -14.00 -2.77 12.66
N ARG A 101 -13.20 -2.63 13.74
CA ARG A 101 -12.34 -1.45 13.92
C ARG A 101 -11.28 -1.36 12.82
N SER A 102 -10.59 -2.46 12.52
CA SER A 102 -9.59 -2.50 11.45
C SER A 102 -10.20 -2.25 10.06
N ILE A 103 -11.40 -2.75 9.79
CA ILE A 103 -12.12 -2.51 8.53
C ILE A 103 -12.46 -1.01 8.36
N ARG A 104 -12.83 -0.30 9.43
CA ARG A 104 -13.10 1.15 9.37
C ARG A 104 -11.84 1.94 9.03
N VAL A 105 -10.69 1.56 9.57
CA VAL A 105 -9.38 2.17 9.23
C VAL A 105 -9.03 1.91 7.77
N ALA A 106 -9.24 0.69 7.27
CA ALA A 106 -9.05 0.36 5.87
C ALA A 106 -9.95 1.19 4.94
N LEU A 107 -11.25 1.36 5.29
CA LEU A 107 -12.19 2.17 4.52
C LEU A 107 -11.82 3.66 4.48
N ALA A 108 -11.29 4.21 5.58
CA ALA A 108 -10.80 5.59 5.61
C ALA A 108 -9.53 5.78 4.75
N SER A 109 -8.71 4.74 4.66
CA SER A 109 -7.44 4.75 3.92
C SER A 109 -7.60 4.38 2.44
N CYS A 110 -8.71 3.75 2.05
CA CYS A 110 -8.98 3.38 0.66
C CYS A 110 -9.46 4.57 -0.19
N PRO A 111 -8.92 4.75 -1.41
CA PRO A 111 -9.44 5.73 -2.34
C PRO A 111 -10.84 5.33 -2.83
N PRO A 112 -11.80 6.27 -2.91
CA PRO A 112 -13.19 5.97 -3.28
C PRO A 112 -13.33 5.47 -4.73
N ASP A 113 -12.36 5.78 -5.58
CA ASP A 113 -12.29 5.35 -6.98
C ASP A 113 -12.01 3.83 -7.12
N LYS A 114 -11.45 3.19 -6.08
CA LYS A 114 -11.22 1.74 -6.05
C LYS A 114 -12.46 1.02 -5.53
N THR A 115 -13.53 1.07 -6.32
CA THR A 115 -14.85 0.51 -5.98
C THR A 115 -14.81 -0.98 -5.59
N SER A 116 -13.96 -1.79 -6.24
CA SER A 116 -13.84 -3.22 -5.90
C SER A 116 -13.24 -3.44 -4.50
N ALA A 117 -12.28 -2.62 -4.08
CA ALA A 117 -11.68 -2.69 -2.76
C ALA A 117 -12.68 -2.28 -1.68
N VAL A 118 -13.40 -1.17 -1.92
CA VAL A 118 -14.47 -0.71 -1.02
C VAL A 118 -15.59 -1.75 -0.91
N ALA A 119 -16.00 -2.37 -2.01
CA ALA A 119 -17.01 -3.43 -2.02
C ALA A 119 -16.57 -4.65 -1.20
N LYS A 120 -15.31 -5.09 -1.36
CA LYS A 120 -14.73 -6.17 -0.55
C LYS A 120 -14.74 -5.83 0.94
N LEU A 121 -14.31 -4.63 1.32
CA LEU A 121 -14.32 -4.18 2.71
C LEU A 121 -15.73 -4.12 3.31
N ARG A 122 -16.73 -3.67 2.53
CA ARG A 122 -18.14 -3.67 2.96
C ARG A 122 -18.70 -5.09 3.11
N SER A 123 -18.36 -6.00 2.19
CA SER A 123 -18.71 -7.40 2.31
C SER A 123 -18.12 -8.01 3.59
N LEU A 124 -16.83 -7.76 3.84
CA LEU A 124 -16.15 -8.20 5.07
C LEU A 124 -16.79 -7.61 6.33
N SER A 125 -17.18 -6.33 6.30
CA SER A 125 -17.90 -5.69 7.41
C SER A 125 -19.23 -6.36 7.70
N SER A 126 -19.99 -6.74 6.67
CA SER A 126 -21.27 -7.44 6.83
C SER A 126 -21.07 -8.81 7.49
N ILE A 127 -20.01 -9.53 7.10
CA ILE A 127 -19.66 -10.82 7.67
C ILE A 127 -19.29 -10.66 9.15
N ALA A 128 -18.41 -9.70 9.46
CA ALA A 128 -17.98 -9.42 10.83
C ALA A 128 -19.16 -9.05 11.75
N SER A 129 -20.07 -8.17 11.28
CA SER A 129 -21.29 -7.83 12.02
C SER A 129 -22.21 -9.02 12.24
N SER A 130 -22.35 -9.89 11.24
CA SER A 130 -23.17 -11.12 11.38
C SER A 130 -22.57 -12.10 12.39
N GLN A 131 -21.24 -12.21 12.44
CA GLN A 131 -20.55 -13.03 13.43
C GLN A 131 -20.74 -12.46 14.85
N LEU A 132 -20.65 -11.14 15.00
CA LEU A 132 -20.88 -10.48 16.28
C LEU A 132 -22.31 -10.69 16.81
N GLN A 133 -23.31 -10.60 15.93
CA GLN A 133 -24.71 -10.86 16.29
C GLN A 133 -24.93 -12.31 16.75
N LYS A 134 -24.33 -13.28 16.04
CA LYS A 134 -24.38 -14.69 16.43
C LYS A 134 -23.70 -14.93 17.78
N GLN A 135 -22.55 -14.32 18.03
CA GLN A 135 -21.88 -14.42 19.33
C GLN A 135 -22.73 -13.84 20.47
N ASN A 136 -23.40 -12.71 20.25
CA ASN A 136 -24.28 -12.11 21.26
C ASN A 136 -25.51 -13.01 21.55
N GLN A 137 -26.10 -13.63 20.52
CA GLN A 137 -27.18 -14.60 20.72
C GLN A 137 -26.73 -15.84 21.50
N GLN A 138 -25.51 -16.35 21.25
CA GLN A 138 -24.97 -17.48 22.00
C GLN A 138 -24.73 -17.15 23.48
N HIS A 139 -24.21 -15.96 23.80
CA HIS A 139 -24.05 -15.53 25.19
C HIS A 139 -25.39 -15.38 25.92
N GLN A 140 -26.45 -14.91 25.24
CA GLN A 140 -27.78 -14.80 25.85
C GLN A 140 -28.46 -16.16 26.06
N GLN A 141 -28.24 -17.13 25.18
CA GLN A 141 -28.80 -18.49 25.33
C GLN A 141 -28.14 -19.29 26.46
N HIS A 142 -26.90 -18.97 26.84
CA HIS A 142 -26.14 -19.68 27.87
C HIS A 142 -26.15 -18.98 29.24
N SER A 143 -27.15 -18.13 29.49
CA SER A 143 -27.46 -17.60 30.82
C SER A 143 -28.59 -18.45 31.43
N PRO A 144 -28.29 -19.60 32.07
CA PRO A 144 -29.29 -20.30 32.87
C PRO A 144 -29.65 -19.39 34.05
N LEU A 145 -30.95 -19.15 34.21
CA LEU A 145 -31.56 -18.53 35.37
C LEU A 145 -31.07 -19.27 36.63
N LEU A 146 -30.34 -18.56 37.50
CA LEU A 146 -30.24 -18.86 38.92
C LEU A 146 -31.46 -18.28 39.64
#